data_AF-A0AA45M674-F1
#
_entry.id   AF-A0AA45M674-F1
#
_cell.length_a   1.000
_cell.length_b   1.000
_cell.length_c   1.000
_cell.angle_alpha   90.00
_cell.angle_beta   90.00
_cell.angle_gamma   90.00
#
_symmetry.space_group_name_H-M   'P 1'
#
loop_
_entity.id
_entity.type
_entity.pdbx_description
1 polymer ?
#
loop_
_entity_poly.entity_id
_entity_poly.type
_entity_poly.pdbx_seq_one_letter_code
_entity_poly.pdbx_strand_id
1 'polypeptide(L)'
;MEDIFCVHCFAILQAGCVICPACREKVRYLSDDESRNLLVKVLHDNRADVRSTAIFVLGRRKDRRAVDALVACALRHPSDINEGLQIVKVLAAIDDGAPRTTALQYLIARHPAGEIKQAAFRALDLH
;
A
#
# COMPACT_ATOMS: atom_id res chain seq x y z
N MET A 1 -4.18 -9.99 -13.14
CA MET A 1 -4.78 -10.86 -12.12
C MET A 1 -5.34 -9.94 -11.07
N GLU A 2 -6.67 -9.85 -10.94
CA GLU A 2 -7.32 -9.02 -9.93
C GLU A 2 -7.02 -9.63 -8.56
N ASP A 3 -6.22 -8.95 -7.76
CA ASP A 3 -6.03 -9.38 -6.37
C ASP A 3 -7.29 -9.04 -5.60
N ILE A 4 -8.02 -10.09 -5.24
CA ILE A 4 -9.20 -10.03 -4.38
C ILE A 4 -8.71 -10.26 -2.96
N PHE A 5 -9.34 -9.65 -1.96
CA PHE A 5 -9.00 -9.89 -0.57
C PHE A 5 -10.27 -10.06 0.26
N CYS A 6 -10.16 -10.80 1.36
CA CYS A 6 -11.28 -11.00 2.25
C CYS A 6 -11.58 -9.72 3.03
N VAL A 7 -12.80 -9.20 2.96
CA VAL A 7 -13.19 -7.99 3.71
C VAL A 7 -13.28 -8.20 5.23
N HIS A 8 -13.22 -9.44 5.70
CA HIS A 8 -13.28 -9.79 7.12
C HIS A 8 -11.89 -9.93 7.74
N CYS A 9 -10.98 -10.67 7.11
CA CYS A 9 -9.64 -10.93 7.64
C CYS A 9 -8.49 -10.30 6.86
N PHE A 10 -8.79 -9.59 5.76
CA PHE A 10 -7.85 -8.93 4.86
C PHE A 10 -6.85 -9.84 4.15
N ALA A 11 -6.99 -11.17 4.24
CA ALA A 11 -6.16 -12.10 3.48
C ALA A 11 -6.35 -11.93 1.96
N ILE A 12 -5.25 -11.95 1.21
CA ILE A 12 -5.27 -11.98 -0.26
C ILE A 12 -5.82 -13.34 -0.70
N LEU A 13 -6.74 -13.32 -1.66
CA LEU A 13 -7.47 -14.47 -2.16
C LEU A 13 -7.09 -14.77 -3.61
N GLN A 14 -7.18 -16.05 -3.96
CA GLN A 14 -7.18 -16.46 -5.36
C GLN A 14 -8.54 -16.18 -5.99
N ALA A 15 -8.55 -15.94 -7.30
CA ALA A 15 -9.80 -15.76 -8.04
C ALA A 15 -10.68 -17.02 -7.94
N GLY A 16 -11.99 -16.83 -7.78
CA GLY A 16 -12.97 -17.92 -7.70
C GLY A 16 -13.23 -18.47 -6.29
N CYS A 17 -12.58 -17.95 -5.25
CA CYS A 17 -12.91 -18.34 -3.87
C CYS A 17 -14.34 -17.91 -3.50
N VAL A 18 -15.19 -18.84 -3.06
CA VAL A 18 -16.51 -18.55 -2.50
C VAL A 18 -16.46 -18.39 -0.98
N ILE A 19 -15.53 -19.10 -0.33
CA ILE A 19 -15.27 -19.05 1.11
C ILE A 19 -13.79 -18.71 1.31
N CYS A 20 -13.49 -17.80 2.22
CA CYS A 20 -12.11 -17.44 2.54
C CYS A 20 -11.41 -18.62 3.23
N PRO A 21 -10.26 -19.10 2.73
CA PRO A 21 -9.55 -20.22 3.34
C PRO A 21 -8.96 -19.87 4.72
N ALA A 22 -8.74 -18.58 5.00
CA ALA A 22 -8.14 -18.13 6.25
C ALA A 22 -9.17 -17.98 7.38
N CYS A 23 -10.33 -17.36 7.12
CA CYS A 23 -11.33 -17.07 8.17
C CYS A 23 -12.67 -17.79 8.01
N ARG A 24 -12.85 -18.58 6.95
CA ARG A 24 -14.07 -19.34 6.63
C ARG A 24 -15.34 -18.51 6.38
N GLU A 25 -15.21 -17.20 6.28
CA GLU A 25 -16.33 -16.32 5.90
C GLU A 25 -16.60 -16.36 4.39
N LYS A 26 -17.85 -16.10 4.02
CA LYS A 26 -18.25 -15.99 2.61
C LYS A 26 -17.53 -14.80 1.96
N VAL A 27 -16.91 -15.04 0.81
CA VAL A 27 -16.19 -14.00 0.06
C VAL A 27 -17.20 -13.04 -0.56
N ARG A 28 -17.06 -11.75 -0.22
CA ARG A 28 -17.76 -10.66 -0.88
C ARG A 28 -16.84 -10.06 -1.94
N TYR A 29 -17.27 -10.13 -3.20
CA TYR A 29 -16.61 -9.45 -4.30
C TYR A 29 -16.99 -7.97 -4.26
N LEU A 30 -15.98 -7.10 -4.34
CA LEU A 30 -16.15 -5.65 -4.34
C LEU A 30 -15.93 -5.13 -5.76
N SER A 31 -16.63 -4.05 -6.11
CA SER A 31 -16.24 -3.24 -7.27
C SER A 31 -14.84 -2.64 -7.07
N ASP A 32 -14.18 -2.21 -8.14
CA ASP A 32 -12.87 -1.58 -8.06
C ASP A 32 -12.85 -0.35 -7.14
N ASP A 33 -13.90 0.46 -7.20
CA ASP A 33 -14.03 1.66 -6.36
C ASP A 33 -14.22 1.32 -4.88
N GLU A 34 -15.08 0.34 -4.56
CA GLU A 34 -15.24 -0.15 -3.19
C GLU A 34 -13.94 -0.77 -2.67
N SER A 35 -13.27 -1.55 -3.51
CA SER A 35 -12.02 -2.23 -3.21
C SER A 35 -10.92 -1.21 -2.89
N ARG A 36 -10.76 -0.19 -3.73
CA ARG A 36 -9.81 0.92 -3.49
C ARG A 36 -10.14 1.65 -2.19
N ASN A 37 -11.39 2.06 -1.99
CA ASN A 37 -11.80 2.80 -0.79
C ASN A 37 -11.55 1.98 0.48
N LEU A 38 -11.79 0.67 0.43
CA LEU A 38 -11.47 -0.23 1.52
C LEU A 38 -9.96 -0.32 1.76
N LEU A 39 -9.14 -0.51 0.72
CA LEU A 39 -7.67 -0.56 0.86
C LEU A 39 -7.09 0.73 1.46
N VAL A 40 -7.57 1.90 1.02
CA VAL A 40 -7.17 3.19 1.60
C VAL A 40 -7.55 3.26 3.08
N LYS A 41 -8.74 2.77 3.46
CA LYS A 41 -9.15 2.69 4.87
C LYS A 41 -8.25 1.72 5.66
N VAL A 42 -7.86 0.59 5.06
CA VAL A 42 -7.03 -0.45 5.69
C VAL A 42 -5.60 0.05 5.98
N LEU A 43 -5.09 1.04 5.24
CA LEU A 43 -3.83 1.73 5.60
C LEU A 43 -3.87 2.44 6.97
N HIS A 44 -5.06 2.63 7.54
CA HIS A 44 -5.25 3.19 8.88
C HIS A 44 -5.39 2.12 9.98
N ASP A 45 -5.28 0.83 9.64
CA ASP A 45 -5.43 -0.25 10.62
C ASP A 45 -4.25 -0.27 11.62
N ASN A 46 -4.52 -0.64 12.87
CA ASN A 46 -3.50 -0.75 13.91
C ASN A 46 -2.54 -1.91 13.65
N ARG A 47 -3.00 -2.94 12.93
CA ARG A 47 -2.24 -4.15 12.62
C ARG A 47 -1.32 -3.96 11.41
N ALA A 48 -0.03 -4.18 11.61
CA ALA A 48 0.97 -4.02 10.54
C ALA A 48 0.81 -5.03 9.40
N ASP A 49 0.43 -6.28 9.70
CA ASP A 49 0.16 -7.30 8.69
C ASP A 49 -1.01 -6.91 7.76
N VAL A 50 -2.01 -6.24 8.32
CA VAL A 50 -3.19 -5.75 7.61
C VAL A 50 -2.82 -4.55 6.73
N ARG A 51 -2.08 -3.57 7.26
CA ARG A 51 -1.57 -2.43 6.47
C ARG A 51 -0.64 -2.88 5.34
N SER A 52 0.29 -3.79 5.62
CA SER A 52 1.20 -4.39 4.63
C SER A 52 0.44 -5.03 3.46
N THR A 53 -0.70 -5.68 3.74
CA THR A 53 -1.57 -6.23 2.69
C THR A 53 -2.14 -5.12 1.81
N ALA A 54 -2.61 -4.01 2.41
CA ALA A 54 -3.10 -2.89 1.63
C ALA A 54 -1.98 -2.24 0.77
N ILE A 55 -0.80 -2.01 1.34
CA ILE A 55 0.37 -1.47 0.63
C ILE A 55 0.70 -2.36 -0.59
N PHE A 56 0.77 -3.67 -0.39
CA PHE A 56 1.07 -4.64 -1.43
C PHE A 56 0.03 -4.62 -2.57
N VAL A 57 -1.26 -4.69 -2.24
CA VAL A 57 -2.33 -4.74 -3.26
C VAL A 57 -2.40 -3.43 -4.04
N LEU A 58 -2.31 -2.28 -3.37
CA LEU A 58 -2.28 -0.97 -4.03
C LEU A 58 -1.08 -0.82 -4.97
N GLY A 59 0.08 -1.33 -4.57
CA GLY A 59 1.27 -1.36 -5.42
C GLY A 59 1.15 -2.25 -6.64
N ARG A 60 0.61 -3.46 -6.48
CA ARG A 60 0.37 -4.38 -7.61
C ARG A 60 -0.62 -3.80 -8.62
N ARG A 61 -1.61 -3.04 -8.15
CA ARG A 61 -2.56 -2.32 -8.99
C ARG A 61 -2.00 -1.04 -9.59
N LYS A 62 -0.81 -0.59 -9.17
CA LYS A 62 -0.24 0.72 -9.48
C LYS A 62 -1.26 1.85 -9.25
N ASP A 63 -1.98 1.79 -8.13
CA ASP A 63 -3.08 2.70 -7.86
C ASP A 63 -2.57 4.12 -7.54
N ARG A 64 -2.55 4.96 -8.57
CA ARG A 64 -2.10 6.36 -8.51
C ARG A 64 -2.93 7.19 -7.53
N ARG A 65 -4.20 6.82 -7.30
CA ARG A 65 -5.10 7.55 -6.39
C ARG A 65 -4.76 7.29 -4.92
N ALA A 66 -3.92 6.28 -4.64
CA ALA A 66 -3.53 5.91 -3.28
C ALA A 66 -2.21 6.54 -2.82
N VAL A 67 -1.51 7.30 -3.67
CA VAL A 67 -0.18 7.89 -3.37
C VAL A 67 -0.19 8.67 -2.06
N ASP A 68 -1.14 9.58 -1.88
CA ASP A 68 -1.23 10.39 -0.65
C ASP A 68 -1.50 9.54 0.59
N ALA A 69 -2.36 8.52 0.46
CA ALA A 69 -2.68 7.61 1.56
C ALA A 69 -1.47 6.76 1.96
N LEU A 70 -0.67 6.30 0.98
CA LEU A 70 0.57 5.57 1.24
C LEU A 70 1.61 6.45 1.95
N VAL A 71 1.80 7.70 1.52
CA VAL A 71 2.69 8.65 2.20
C VAL A 71 2.23 8.91 3.63
N ALA A 72 0.93 9.13 3.84
CA ALA A 72 0.37 9.33 5.17
C ALA A 72 0.57 8.10 6.07
N CYS A 73 0.45 6.89 5.52
CA CYS A 73 0.70 5.64 6.24
C CYS A 73 2.14 5.56 6.76
N ALA A 74 3.13 5.81 5.90
CA ALA A 74 4.54 5.81 6.29
C ALA A 74 4.85 6.83 7.40
N LEU A 75 4.24 8.02 7.33
CA LEU A 75 4.46 9.07 8.32
C LEU A 75 3.72 8.84 9.64
N ARG A 76 2.61 8.09 9.63
CA ARG A 76 1.88 7.72 10.86
C ARG A 76 2.56 6.57 11.61
N HIS A 77 3.21 5.67 10.88
CA HIS A 77 3.89 4.50 11.44
C HIS A 77 5.41 4.56 11.18
N PRO A 78 6.10 5.62 11.62
CA PRO A 78 7.49 5.88 11.22
C PRO A 78 8.51 4.87 11.76
N SER A 79 8.15 4.11 12.78
CA SER A 79 8.97 3.04 13.35
C SER A 79 8.92 1.75 12.53
N ASP A 80 7.95 1.59 11.63
CA ASP A 80 7.84 0.41 10.77
C ASP A 80 8.66 0.61 9.49
N ILE A 81 9.94 0.32 9.59
CA ILE A 81 10.89 0.46 8.47
C ILE A 81 10.51 -0.46 7.31
N ASN A 82 9.93 -1.64 7.58
CA ASN A 82 9.55 -2.58 6.54
C ASN A 82 8.39 -2.03 5.70
N GLU A 83 7.34 -1.54 6.35
CA GLU A 83 6.21 -0.88 5.67
C GLU A 83 6.69 0.37 4.92
N GLY A 84 7.52 1.21 5.54
CA GLY A 84 8.09 2.39 4.90
C GLY A 84 8.88 2.06 3.62
N LEU A 85 9.73 1.03 3.66
CA LEU A 85 10.48 0.58 2.48
C LEU A 85 9.58 -0.01 1.40
N GLN A 86 8.53 -0.75 1.79
CA GLN A 86 7.53 -1.23 0.84
C GLN A 86 6.80 -0.07 0.16
N ILE A 87 6.39 0.95 0.92
CA ILE A 87 5.74 2.14 0.39
C ILE A 87 6.66 2.86 -0.60
N VAL A 88 7.94 3.06 -0.27
CA VAL A 88 8.90 3.66 -1.22
C VAL A 88 9.00 2.84 -2.52
N LYS A 89 9.05 1.50 -2.44
CA LYS A 89 9.07 0.64 -3.63
C LYS A 89 7.79 0.77 -4.44
N VAL A 90 6.63 0.83 -3.78
CA VAL A 90 5.34 1.05 -4.45
C VAL A 90 5.34 2.39 -5.18
N LEU A 91 5.69 3.47 -4.49
CA LEU A 91 5.81 4.80 -5.09
C LEU A 91 6.81 4.81 -6.25
N ALA A 92 7.91 4.05 -6.15
CA ALA A 92 8.88 3.91 -7.24
C ALA A 92 8.29 3.23 -8.49
N ALA A 93 7.40 2.27 -8.31
CA ALA A 93 6.82 1.44 -9.38
C ALA A 93 5.51 1.99 -9.99
N ILE A 94 4.85 2.93 -9.30
CA ILE A 94 3.76 3.71 -9.88
C ILE A 94 4.40 4.62 -10.95
N ASP A 95 4.13 4.33 -12.22
CA ASP A 95 4.77 4.97 -13.38
C ASP A 95 3.98 6.19 -13.82
N ASP A 96 4.36 7.38 -13.32
CA ASP A 96 3.55 8.57 -13.57
C ASP A 96 4.13 9.99 -13.34
N GLY A 97 5.46 10.17 -13.26
CA GLY A 97 6.03 11.52 -13.22
C GLY A 97 5.77 12.28 -11.91
N ALA A 98 5.08 13.42 -11.96
CA ALA A 98 5.06 14.41 -10.86
C ALA A 98 4.50 13.93 -9.50
N PRO A 99 3.40 13.15 -9.42
CA PRO A 99 2.84 12.70 -8.13
C PRO A 99 3.83 11.84 -7.34
N ARG A 100 4.48 10.90 -8.02
CA ARG A 100 5.55 10.08 -7.48
C ARG A 100 6.73 10.91 -6.99
N THR A 101 7.25 11.82 -7.82
CA THR A 101 8.38 12.67 -7.44
C THR A 101 8.06 13.48 -6.19
N THR A 102 6.87 14.07 -6.13
CA THR A 102 6.40 14.85 -4.98
C THR A 102 6.31 13.99 -3.71
N ALA A 103 5.74 12.78 -3.82
CA ALA A 103 5.63 11.85 -2.70
C ALA A 103 7.00 11.43 -2.15
N LEU A 104 7.94 11.06 -3.03
CA LEU A 104 9.30 10.67 -2.64
C LEU A 104 10.07 11.84 -2.02
N GLN A 105 9.99 13.04 -2.61
CA GLN A 105 10.57 14.27 -2.03
C GLN A 105 9.99 14.57 -0.65
N TYR A 106 8.68 14.38 -0.48
CA TYR A 106 8.01 14.58 0.81
C TYR A 106 8.51 13.60 1.87
N LEU A 107 8.71 12.33 1.53
CA LEU A 107 9.28 11.33 2.44
C LEU A 107 10.74 11.66 2.81
N ILE A 108 11.56 12.13 1.86
CA ILE A 108 12.94 12.59 2.13
C ILE A 108 12.93 13.72 3.16
N ALA A 109 12.01 14.68 3.00
CA ALA A 109 11.94 15.86 3.87
C ALA A 109 11.35 15.55 5.25
N ARG A 110 10.34 14.67 5.35
CA ARG A 110 9.49 14.55 6.55
C ARG A 110 9.60 13.23 7.31
N HIS A 111 10.00 12.13 6.68
CA HIS A 111 10.06 10.84 7.39
C HIS A 111 11.21 10.84 8.40
N PRO A 112 11.05 10.41 9.66
CA PRO A 112 12.12 10.51 10.66
C PRO A 112 13.25 9.48 10.45
N ALA A 113 12.93 8.28 9.95
CA ALA A 113 13.93 7.24 9.71
C ALA A 113 14.82 7.53 8.49
N GLY A 114 16.14 7.45 8.68
CA GLY A 114 17.13 7.74 7.64
C GLY A 114 17.10 6.73 6.49
N GLU A 115 16.78 5.47 6.77
CA GLU A 115 16.65 4.37 5.82
C GLU A 115 15.57 4.68 4.77
N ILE A 116 14.44 5.22 5.21
CA ILE A 116 13.34 5.59 4.33
C ILE A 116 13.72 6.80 3.48
N LYS A 117 14.39 7.80 4.07
CA LYS A 117 14.90 8.95 3.30
C LYS A 117 15.87 8.51 2.21
N GLN A 118 16.83 7.65 2.55
CA GLN A 118 17.82 7.13 1.59
C GLN A 118 17.16 6.30 0.50
N ALA A 119 16.20 5.43 0.86
CA ALA A 119 15.46 4.65 -0.12
C ALA A 119 14.65 5.55 -1.07
N ALA A 120 13.97 6.57 -0.54
CA ALA A 120 13.18 7.52 -1.34
C ALA A 120 14.07 8.35 -2.27
N PHE A 121 15.25 8.77 -1.80
CA PHE A 121 16.25 9.45 -2.63
C PHE A 121 16.72 8.56 -3.78
N ARG A 122 17.13 7.32 -3.51
CA ARG A 122 17.55 6.37 -4.56
C ARG A 122 16.42 6.07 -5.54
N ALA A 123 15.17 6.03 -5.08
CA ALA A 123 14.02 5.84 -5.95
C ALA A 123 13.85 7.00 -6.95
N LEU A 124 14.20 8.24 -6.57
CA LEU A 124 14.21 9.37 -7.49
C LEU A 124 15.32 9.26 -8.54
N ASP A 125 16.47 8.70 -8.20
CA ASP A 125 17.61 8.56 -9.12
C ASP A 125 17.45 7.44 -10.16
N LEU A 126 16.48 6.54 -9.98
CA LEU A 126 16.27 5.37 -10.85
C LEU A 126 15.55 5.64 -12.19
N HIS A 127 15.57 6.87 -12.73
CA HIS A 127 14.98 7.20 -14.06
C HIS A 127 16.03 7.72 -15.03
#